data_AF-A0A0F2J8L2-F1
#
_entry.id   AF-A0A0F2J8L2-F1
#
_cell.length_a   1.000
_cell.length_b   1.000
_cell.length_c   1.000
_cell.angle_alpha   90.00
_cell.angle_beta   90.00
_cell.angle_gamma   90.00
#
_symmetry.space_group_name_H-M   'P 1'
#
loop_
_entity.id
_entity.type
_entity.pdbx_description
1 polymer ?
#
loop_
_entity_poly.entity_id
_entity_poly.type
_entity_poly.pdbx_seq_one_letter_code
_entity_poly.pdbx_strand_id
1 'polypeptide(L)'
;MMVVDKKTAGGNLNILKYIIWVPWILSIILVAIRAGGLHAINFFYQTDGGISVSNTQSYIVYYFFVALIVILSLAAGRRAFCHYLCWMAPFMVIGSKIKTALGLPSLNIHSSKENCNNCKSCERVCPMSLSVSLMVQKGTMSNTECILCGQCIDTCKMEVLRFTFRNRPR
;
A
#
# COMPACT_ATOMS: atom_id res chain seq x y z
N MET A 1 14.26 -19.52 -8.99
CA MET A 1 13.48 -18.26 -9.06
C MET A 1 14.39 -17.11 -8.61
N MET A 2 14.94 -16.30 -9.52
CA MET A 2 15.68 -15.10 -9.13
C MET A 2 14.68 -13.99 -8.80
N VAL A 3 14.27 -13.92 -7.53
CA VAL A 3 13.47 -12.79 -7.05
C VAL A 3 14.42 -11.61 -6.93
N VAL A 4 14.18 -10.54 -7.68
CA VAL A 4 14.93 -9.28 -7.57
C VAL A 4 14.64 -8.68 -6.19
N ASP A 5 15.48 -9.02 -5.21
CA ASP A 5 15.39 -8.56 -3.81
C ASP A 5 16.06 -7.18 -3.64
N LYS A 6 15.95 -6.31 -4.64
CA LYS A 6 16.49 -4.96 -4.53
C LYS A 6 15.55 -4.14 -3.66
N LYS A 7 16.10 -3.53 -2.61
CA LYS A 7 15.39 -2.56 -1.78
C LYS A 7 15.04 -1.35 -2.65
N THR A 8 13.75 -1.06 -2.77
CA THR A 8 13.26 0.15 -3.41
C THR A 8 13.59 1.37 -2.54
N ALA A 9 14.02 2.46 -3.17
CA ALA A 9 14.23 3.72 -2.47
C ALA A 9 12.86 4.32 -2.10
N GLY A 10 12.43 4.10 -0.86
CA GLY A 10 11.30 4.79 -0.25
C GLY A 10 11.69 6.20 0.21
N GLY A 11 10.70 7.07 0.45
CA GLY A 11 10.92 8.46 0.90
C GLY A 11 10.22 9.46 -0.01
N ASN A 12 10.95 10.48 -0.48
CA ASN A 12 10.38 11.57 -1.31
C ASN A 12 9.75 11.05 -2.61
N LEU A 13 10.22 9.93 -3.16
CA LEU A 13 9.66 9.32 -4.35
C LEU A 13 8.23 8.79 -4.15
N ASN A 14 7.81 8.55 -2.90
CA ASN A 14 6.42 8.21 -2.60
C ASN A 14 5.46 9.38 -2.89
N ILE A 15 5.96 10.60 -3.16
CA ILE A 15 5.12 11.74 -3.57
C ILE A 15 4.51 11.53 -4.95
N LEU A 16 5.17 10.74 -5.81
CA LEU A 16 4.73 10.52 -7.19
C LEU A 16 3.33 9.92 -7.26
N LYS A 17 2.96 9.05 -6.31
CA LYS A 17 1.61 8.49 -6.23
C LYS A 17 0.53 9.55 -6.03
N TYR A 18 0.83 10.64 -5.33
CA TYR A 18 -0.11 11.76 -5.16
C TYR A 18 -0.16 12.64 -6.42
N ILE A 19 0.98 12.82 -7.11
CA ILE A 19 1.05 13.54 -8.38
C ILE A 19 0.20 12.85 -9.46
N ILE A 20 0.15 11.52 -9.47
CA ILE A 20 -0.70 10.76 -10.41
C ILE A 20 -2.16 10.76 -9.95
N TRP A 21 -2.41 10.63 -8.64
CA TRP A 21 -3.75 10.53 -8.08
C TRP A 21 -4.56 11.82 -8.21
N VAL A 22 -3.96 12.99 -7.98
CA VAL A 22 -4.68 14.28 -8.01
C VAL A 22 -5.28 14.57 -9.40
N PRO A 23 -4.52 14.53 -10.52
CA PRO A 23 -5.09 14.70 -11.86
C PRO A 23 -6.10 13.64 -12.23
N TRP A 24 -5.90 12.39 -11.80
CA TRP A 24 -6.84 11.30 -12.07
C TRP A 24 -8.18 11.49 -11.35
N ILE A 25 -8.16 11.89 -10.07
CA ILE A 25 -9.38 12.25 -9.35
C ILE A 25 -10.03 13.50 -9.94
N LEU A 26 -9.23 14.51 -10.29
CA LEU A 26 -9.74 15.74 -10.88
C LEU A 26 -10.43 15.48 -12.21
N SER A 27 -9.88 14.61 -13.07
CA SER A 27 -10.51 14.26 -14.34
C SER A 27 -11.85 13.56 -14.14
N ILE A 28 -11.94 12.63 -13.19
CA ILE A 28 -13.20 11.96 -12.83
C ILE A 28 -14.24 12.97 -12.35
N ILE A 29 -13.85 13.89 -11.46
CA ILE A 29 -14.75 14.93 -10.93
C ILE A 29 -15.23 15.85 -12.07
N LEU A 30 -14.34 16.29 -12.96
CA LEU A 30 -14.69 17.16 -14.09
C LEU A 30 -15.64 16.47 -15.06
N VAL A 31 -15.41 15.20 -15.38
CA VAL A 31 -16.29 14.41 -16.24
C VAL A 31 -17.66 14.24 -15.57
N ALA A 32 -17.70 13.91 -14.28
CA ALA A 32 -18.95 13.77 -13.55
C ALA A 32 -19.77 15.06 -13.53
N ILE A 33 -19.13 16.22 -13.29
CA ILE A 33 -19.80 17.53 -13.32
C ILE A 33 -20.31 17.84 -14.72
N ARG A 34 -19.49 17.63 -15.76
CA ARG A 34 -19.88 17.88 -17.16
C ARG A 34 -21.00 16.96 -17.65
N ALA A 35 -21.10 15.75 -17.10
CA ALA A 35 -22.14 14.79 -17.43
C ALA A 35 -23.48 15.06 -16.70
N GLY A 36 -23.59 16.13 -15.91
CA GLY A 36 -24.80 16.46 -15.14
C GLY A 36 -24.86 15.81 -13.75
N GLY A 37 -23.86 15.00 -13.39
CA GLY A 37 -23.79 14.26 -12.13
C GLY A 37 -23.92 12.76 -12.31
N LEU A 38 -23.88 12.03 -11.18
CA LEU A 38 -24.06 10.59 -11.14
C LEU A 38 -25.55 10.29 -10.94
N HIS A 39 -26.28 10.03 -12.02
CA HIS A 39 -27.74 9.88 -12.00
C HIS A 39 -28.23 8.44 -11.73
N ALA A 40 -27.38 7.43 -11.86
CA ALA A 40 -27.72 6.04 -11.59
C ALA A 40 -26.49 5.27 -11.08
N ILE A 41 -26.71 4.34 -10.14
CA ILE A 41 -25.69 3.42 -9.65
C ILE A 41 -26.08 2.02 -10.13
N ASN A 42 -25.43 1.56 -11.19
CA ASN A 42 -25.59 0.20 -11.70
C ASN A 42 -24.46 -0.66 -11.13
N PHE A 43 -24.77 -1.53 -10.16
CA PHE A 43 -23.76 -2.41 -9.53
C PHE A 43 -23.10 -3.38 -10.52
N PHE A 44 -23.80 -3.75 -11.59
CA PHE A 44 -23.35 -4.69 -12.63
C PHE A 44 -22.91 -3.99 -13.93
N TYR A 45 -22.53 -2.71 -13.83
CA TYR A 45 -22.02 -1.98 -14.97
C TYR A 45 -20.71 -2.60 -15.49
N GLN A 46 -20.66 -2.96 -16.77
CA GLN A 46 -19.52 -3.62 -17.45
C GLN A 46 -19.13 -5.03 -16.93
N THR A 47 -20.08 -5.80 -16.39
CA THR A 47 -19.88 -7.22 -16.01
C THR A 47 -20.69 -8.17 -16.90
N ASP A 48 -20.54 -8.07 -18.23
CA ASP A 48 -21.23 -8.99 -19.14
C ASP A 48 -20.65 -10.41 -19.00
N GLY A 49 -21.47 -11.36 -18.55
CA GLY A 49 -21.05 -12.75 -18.30
C GLY A 49 -20.34 -13.00 -16.96
N GLY A 50 -20.39 -12.05 -16.02
CA GLY A 50 -19.80 -12.20 -14.68
C GLY A 50 -18.29 -11.88 -14.61
N ILE A 51 -17.67 -11.52 -15.74
CA ILE A 51 -16.27 -11.11 -15.82
C ILE A 51 -16.22 -9.66 -16.32
N SER A 52 -15.43 -8.80 -15.67
CA SER A 52 -15.29 -7.37 -16.03
C SER A 52 -14.53 -7.11 -17.34
N VAL A 53 -14.36 -8.13 -18.20
CA VAL A 53 -13.58 -8.07 -19.44
C VAL A 53 -14.43 -8.59 -20.59
N SER A 54 -15.44 -7.81 -20.98
CA SER A 54 -16.38 -8.19 -22.04
C SER A 54 -15.92 -7.81 -23.45
N ASN A 55 -14.97 -6.86 -23.58
CA ASN A 55 -14.52 -6.33 -24.86
C ASN A 55 -13.02 -6.58 -25.12
N THR A 56 -12.65 -6.76 -26.39
CA THR A 56 -11.25 -6.94 -26.83
C THR A 56 -10.33 -5.79 -26.37
N GLN A 57 -10.85 -4.57 -26.34
CA GLN A 57 -10.11 -3.39 -25.85
C GLN A 57 -9.78 -3.50 -24.36
N SER A 58 -10.67 -4.08 -23.55
CA SER A 58 -10.45 -4.28 -22.11
C SER A 58 -9.30 -5.24 -21.83
N TYR A 59 -9.12 -6.28 -22.66
CA TYR A 59 -7.98 -7.18 -22.57
C TYR A 59 -6.65 -6.48 -22.82
N ILE A 60 -6.58 -5.57 -23.80
CA ILE A 60 -5.36 -4.81 -24.11
C ILE A 60 -4.94 -3.96 -22.91
N VAL A 61 -5.88 -3.21 -22.32
CA VAL A 61 -5.63 -2.37 -21.15
C VAL A 61 -5.22 -3.22 -19.95
N TYR A 62 -5.90 -4.35 -19.72
CA TYR A 62 -5.56 -5.28 -18.65
C TYR A 62 -4.12 -5.80 -18.77
N TYR A 63 -3.76 -6.39 -19.92
CA TYR A 63 -2.42 -6.94 -20.13
C TYR A 63 -1.33 -5.87 -20.10
N PHE A 64 -1.62 -4.64 -20.55
CA PHE A 64 -0.72 -3.52 -20.41
C PHE A 64 -0.38 -3.22 -18.94
N PHE A 65 -1.38 -3.13 -18.05
CA PHE A 65 -1.14 -2.90 -16.63
C PHE A 65 -0.42 -4.08 -15.96
N VAL A 66 -0.78 -5.32 -16.31
CA VAL A 66 -0.07 -6.51 -15.80
C VAL A 66 1.40 -6.48 -16.22
N ALA A 67 1.68 -6.23 -17.50
CA ALA A 67 3.04 -6.14 -18.00
C ALA A 67 3.82 -4.99 -17.32
N LEU A 68 3.20 -3.83 -17.16
CA LEU A 68 3.79 -2.68 -16.46
C LEU A 68 4.19 -3.03 -15.02
N ILE A 69 3.28 -3.68 -14.25
CA ILE A 69 3.55 -4.08 -12.88
C ILE A 69 4.69 -5.10 -12.82
N VAL A 70 4.70 -6.09 -13.71
CA VAL A 70 5.73 -7.13 -13.77
C VAL A 70 7.08 -6.54 -14.12
N ILE A 71 7.15 -5.72 -15.18
CA ILE A 71 8.39 -5.08 -15.63
C ILE A 71 8.97 -4.18 -14.53
N LEU A 72 8.13 -3.35 -13.90
CA LEU A 72 8.58 -2.50 -12.79
C LEU A 72 9.05 -3.31 -11.58
N SER A 73 8.36 -4.40 -11.25
CA SER A 73 8.74 -5.26 -10.13
C SER A 73 10.08 -5.96 -10.38
N LEU A 74 10.37 -6.32 -11.64
CA LEU A 74 11.66 -6.91 -12.03
C LEU A 74 12.77 -5.85 -12.10
N ALA A 75 12.50 -4.65 -12.61
CA ALA A 75 13.52 -3.62 -12.84
C ALA A 75 13.84 -2.79 -11.59
N ALA A 76 12.82 -2.32 -10.87
CA ALA A 76 12.98 -1.37 -9.76
C ALA A 76 12.99 -2.05 -8.37
N GLY A 77 12.69 -3.35 -8.29
CA GLY A 77 12.75 -4.13 -7.07
C GLY A 77 11.38 -4.38 -6.42
N ARG A 78 11.42 -4.88 -5.18
CA ARG A 78 10.22 -5.37 -4.48
C ARG A 78 9.15 -4.27 -4.36
N ARG A 79 7.92 -4.59 -4.79
CA ARG A 79 6.73 -3.71 -4.68
C ARG A 79 6.93 -2.30 -5.28
N ALA A 80 7.77 -2.14 -6.30
CA ALA A 80 8.05 -0.83 -6.92
C ALA A 80 6.79 -0.09 -7.42
N PHE A 81 5.84 -0.82 -8.02
CA PHE A 81 4.56 -0.23 -8.43
C PHE A 81 3.81 0.42 -7.26
N CYS A 82 3.80 -0.23 -6.09
CA CYS A 82 3.14 0.29 -4.89
C CYS A 82 3.79 1.58 -4.37
N HIS A 83 5.10 1.73 -4.52
CA HIS A 83 5.83 2.92 -4.09
C HIS A 83 5.60 4.12 -5.01
N TYR A 84 5.56 3.90 -6.32
CA TYR A 84 5.68 4.99 -7.29
C TYR A 84 4.41 5.28 -8.09
N LEU A 85 3.68 4.24 -8.52
CA LEU A 85 2.61 4.38 -9.52
C LEU A 85 1.22 3.97 -9.03
N CYS A 86 1.11 3.38 -7.84
CA CYS A 86 -0.17 2.95 -7.30
C CYS A 86 -1.04 4.17 -6.95
N TRP A 87 -1.86 4.62 -7.90
CA TRP A 87 -2.82 5.71 -7.71
C TRP A 87 -3.91 5.34 -6.70
N MET A 88 -4.12 4.06 -6.38
CA MET A 88 -5.08 3.67 -5.35
C MET A 88 -4.52 3.84 -3.93
N ALA A 89 -3.20 3.95 -3.76
CA ALA A 89 -2.57 4.03 -2.44
C ALA A 89 -3.03 5.25 -1.61
N PRO A 90 -3.17 6.47 -2.16
CA PRO A 90 -3.69 7.62 -1.42
C PRO A 90 -5.05 7.36 -0.74
N PHE A 91 -5.99 6.64 -1.36
CA PHE A 91 -7.27 6.31 -0.73
C PHE A 91 -7.09 5.46 0.55
N MET A 92 -6.22 4.46 0.48
CA MET A 92 -5.93 3.60 1.64
C MET A 92 -5.24 4.39 2.76
N VAL A 93 -4.30 5.29 2.41
CA VAL A 93 -3.62 6.15 3.38
C VAL A 93 -4.61 7.10 4.07
N ILE A 94 -5.52 7.71 3.30
CA ILE A 94 -6.58 8.58 3.83
C ILE A 94 -7.48 7.79 4.78
N GLY A 95 -7.95 6.61 4.37
CA GLY A 95 -8.77 5.74 5.22
C GLY A 95 -8.07 5.36 6.53
N SER A 96 -6.78 5.01 6.48
CA SER A 96 -5.99 4.70 7.68
C SER A 96 -5.84 5.90 8.61
N LYS A 97 -5.66 7.11 8.06
CA LYS A 97 -5.60 8.35 8.86
C LYS A 97 -6.93 8.66 9.52
N ILE A 98 -8.04 8.58 8.78
CA ILE A 98 -9.40 8.81 9.29
C ILE A 98 -9.70 7.86 10.45
N LYS A 99 -9.48 6.56 10.22
CA LYS A 99 -9.63 5.51 11.23
C LYS A 99 -8.83 5.78 12.50
N THR A 100 -7.60 6.27 12.36
CA THR A 100 -6.73 6.61 13.50
C THR A 100 -7.22 7.87 14.22
N ALA A 101 -7.71 8.86 13.48
CA ALA A 101 -8.30 10.09 14.03
C ALA A 101 -9.60 9.80 14.80
N LEU A 102 -10.44 8.91 14.27
CA LEU A 102 -11.68 8.46 14.91
C LEU A 102 -11.45 7.44 16.05
N GLY A 103 -10.22 6.97 16.25
CA GLY A 103 -9.88 6.02 17.33
C GLY A 103 -10.55 4.66 17.16
N LEU A 104 -10.78 4.21 15.93
CA LEU A 104 -11.46 2.92 15.67
C LEU A 104 -10.53 1.74 15.97
N PRO A 105 -11.05 0.65 16.59
CA PRO A 105 -10.27 -0.54 16.88
C PRO A 105 -9.76 -1.18 15.59
N SER A 106 -8.49 -1.61 15.61
CA SER A 106 -7.91 -2.23 14.44
C SER A 106 -6.64 -3.03 14.66
N LEU A 107 -6.34 -3.85 13.65
CA LEU A 107 -5.10 -4.59 13.57
C LEU A 107 -3.92 -3.63 13.41
N ASN A 108 -2.99 -3.69 14.35
CA ASN A 108 -1.75 -2.95 14.39
C ASN A 108 -0.63 -3.87 14.89
N ILE A 109 0.61 -3.41 14.75
CA ILE A 109 1.78 -4.09 15.32
C ILE A 109 2.16 -3.34 16.60
N HIS A 110 2.29 -4.07 17.70
CA HIS A 110 2.83 -3.56 18.95
C HIS A 110 4.31 -3.91 19.06
N SER A 111 5.11 -2.99 19.59
CA SER A 111 6.55 -3.20 19.80
C SER A 111 6.96 -3.03 21.26
N SER A 112 7.74 -3.97 21.79
CA SER A 112 8.42 -3.83 23.09
C SER A 112 9.86 -3.36 22.90
N LYS A 113 10.11 -2.07 23.15
CA LYS A 113 11.43 -1.45 22.95
C LYS A 113 12.53 -2.11 23.80
N GLU A 114 12.19 -2.56 25.01
CA GLU A 114 13.13 -3.06 26.02
C GLU A 114 13.93 -4.28 25.54
N ASN A 115 13.30 -5.16 24.76
CA ASN A 115 13.91 -6.39 24.29
C ASN A 115 14.57 -6.26 22.90
N CYS A 116 14.57 -5.05 22.31
CA CYS A 116 15.10 -4.81 20.97
C CYS A 116 16.61 -4.61 20.97
N ASN A 117 17.34 -5.56 20.36
CA ASN A 117 18.79 -5.49 20.18
C ASN A 117 19.25 -4.76 18.90
N ASN A 118 18.34 -4.12 18.16
CA ASN A 118 18.63 -3.38 16.92
C ASN A 118 19.41 -4.18 15.84
N CYS A 119 19.18 -5.50 15.71
CA CYS A 119 19.85 -6.35 14.71
C CYS A 119 19.46 -6.10 13.23
N LYS A 120 18.47 -5.23 12.98
CA LYS A 120 17.96 -4.81 11.65
C LYS A 120 17.53 -5.97 10.73
N SER A 121 17.22 -7.15 11.26
CA SER A 121 16.67 -8.26 10.44
C SER A 121 15.30 -7.89 9.85
N CYS A 122 14.44 -7.26 10.66
CA CYS A 122 13.12 -6.77 10.26
C CYS A 122 13.14 -5.78 9.09
N GLU A 123 14.19 -4.95 8.96
CA GLU A 123 14.31 -3.98 7.86
C GLU A 123 14.68 -4.63 6.53
N ARG A 124 15.44 -5.73 6.58
CA ARG A 124 15.89 -6.47 5.39
C ARG A 124 14.74 -7.21 4.72
N VAL A 125 13.83 -7.76 5.52
CA VAL A 125 12.66 -8.49 5.04
C VAL A 125 11.47 -7.58 4.74
N CYS A 126 11.46 -6.33 5.22
CA CYS A 126 10.32 -5.44 4.99
C CYS A 126 10.14 -5.16 3.48
N PRO A 127 9.02 -5.57 2.86
CA PRO A 127 8.82 -5.43 1.42
C PRO A 127 8.51 -3.97 1.03
N MET A 128 8.21 -3.13 2.02
CA MET A 128 7.99 -1.68 1.90
C MET A 128 9.24 -0.87 2.27
N SER A 129 10.38 -1.55 2.47
CA SER A 129 11.69 -0.93 2.69
C SER A 129 11.76 -0.02 3.92
N LEU A 130 10.87 -0.23 4.91
CA LEU A 130 10.76 0.60 6.12
C LEU A 130 11.92 0.37 7.11
N SER A 131 12.29 1.43 7.82
CA SER A 131 13.24 1.37 8.94
C SER A 131 12.54 0.88 10.22
N VAL A 132 12.17 -0.40 10.23
CA VAL A 132 11.39 -1.02 11.32
C VAL A 132 12.11 -0.93 12.66
N SER A 133 13.44 -1.06 12.72
CA SER A 133 14.13 -1.00 14.02
C SER A 133 14.09 0.40 14.63
N LEU A 134 14.13 1.44 13.79
CA LEU A 134 13.95 2.82 14.20
C LEU A 134 12.51 3.11 14.65
N MET A 135 11.51 2.49 14.01
CA MET A 135 10.10 2.57 14.45
C MET A 135 9.90 1.98 15.86
N VAL A 136 10.51 0.81 16.12
CA VAL A 136 10.52 0.18 17.46
C VAL A 136 11.19 1.10 18.50
N GLN A 137 12.34 1.70 18.17
CA GLN A 137 13.05 2.60 19.10
C GLN A 137 12.26 3.87 19.43
N LYS A 138 11.47 4.37 18.47
CA LYS A 138 10.55 5.50 18.66
C LYS A 138 9.28 5.12 19.42
N GLY A 139 9.03 3.83 19.67
CA GLY A 139 7.80 3.36 20.31
C GLY A 139 6.55 3.67 19.49
N THR A 140 6.68 3.72 18.17
CA THR A 140 5.55 3.91 17.26
C THR A 140 5.72 3.04 16.03
N MET A 141 4.84 2.06 15.92
CA MET A 141 4.75 1.19 14.75
C MET A 141 3.81 1.72 13.66
N SER A 142 3.32 2.96 13.80
CA SER A 142 2.43 3.59 12.82
C SER A 142 3.21 4.15 11.63
N ASN A 143 2.97 3.63 10.44
CA ASN A 143 3.52 4.15 9.18
C ASN A 143 2.52 3.95 8.05
N THR A 144 2.29 4.97 7.22
CA THR A 144 1.30 4.94 6.12
C THR A 144 1.68 3.98 4.99
N GLU A 145 2.95 3.62 4.87
CA GLU A 145 3.42 2.65 3.89
C GLU A 145 3.44 1.21 4.46
N CYS A 146 3.17 1.02 5.75
CA CYS A 146 3.10 -0.32 6.34
C CYS A 146 1.83 -1.04 5.86
N ILE A 147 1.99 -2.15 5.15
CA ILE A 147 0.89 -2.99 4.67
C ILE A 147 0.51 -4.13 5.63
N LEU A 148 1.01 -4.12 6.87
CA LEU A 148 0.71 -5.13 7.90
C LEU A 148 0.97 -6.59 7.46
N CYS A 149 1.99 -6.83 6.64
CA CYS A 149 2.30 -8.16 6.09
C CYS A 149 2.87 -9.19 7.08
N GLY A 150 3.30 -8.77 8.27
CA GLY A 150 3.79 -9.68 9.33
C GLY A 150 5.25 -10.14 9.21
N GLN A 151 5.93 -9.97 8.08
CA GLN A 151 7.31 -10.47 7.89
C GLN A 151 8.33 -9.99 8.93
N CYS A 152 8.14 -8.78 9.48
CA CYS A 152 9.00 -8.26 10.55
C CYS A 152 8.80 -8.99 11.88
N ILE A 153 7.61 -9.52 12.15
CA ILE A 153 7.28 -10.35 13.32
C ILE A 153 7.95 -11.72 13.13
N ASP A 154 7.74 -12.35 11.98
CA ASP A 154 8.23 -13.71 11.69
C ASP A 154 9.76 -13.82 11.78
N THR A 155 10.49 -12.79 11.35
CA THR A 155 11.96 -12.82 11.41
C THR A 155 12.54 -12.42 12.78
N CYS A 156 11.74 -11.90 13.70
CA CYS A 156 12.24 -11.31 14.94
C CYS A 156 12.51 -12.38 16.00
N LYS A 157 13.78 -12.80 16.12
CA LYS A 157 14.21 -13.79 17.13
C LYS A 157 13.99 -13.37 18.59
N MET A 158 13.86 -12.07 18.85
CA MET A 158 13.64 -11.52 20.20
C MET A 158 12.15 -11.37 20.54
N GLU A 159 11.24 -11.74 19.63
CA GLU A 159 9.79 -11.61 19.78
C GLU A 159 9.30 -10.20 20.21
N VAL A 160 10.03 -9.17 19.79
CA VAL A 160 9.76 -7.76 20.14
C VAL A 160 8.46 -7.24 19.51
N LEU A 161 8.05 -7.83 18.38
CA LEU A 161 6.94 -7.38 17.55
C LEU A 161 5.80 -8.39 17.63
N ARG A 162 4.56 -7.92 17.85
CA ARG A 162 3.38 -8.78 17.88
C ARG A 162 2.17 -8.07 17.26
N PHE A 163 1.26 -8.84 16.65
CA PHE A 163 -0.02 -8.29 16.22
C PHE A 163 -0.93 -8.00 17.42
N THR A 164 -1.65 -6.88 17.37
CA THR A 164 -2.62 -6.49 18.38
C THR A 164 -3.84 -5.86 17.72
N PHE A 165 -5.02 -6.03 18.32
CA PHE A 165 -6.24 -5.36 17.89
C PHE A 165 -6.59 -4.27 18.92
N ARG A 166 -6.31 -3.00 18.60
CA ARG A 166 -6.49 -1.84 19.51
C ARG A 166 -6.84 -0.57 18.74
N ASN A 167 -7.35 0.42 19.46
CA ASN A 167 -7.79 1.72 18.90
C ASN A 167 -6.63 2.63 18.46
N ARG A 168 -5.39 2.37 18.91
CA ARG A 168 -4.20 3.11 18.48
C ARG A 168 -2.96 2.21 18.35
N PRO A 169 -2.17 2.36 17.27
CA PRO A 169 -0.84 1.77 17.19
C PRO A 169 0.08 2.45 18.21
N ARG A 170 0.64 1.68 19.14
CA ARG A 170 1.77 2.05 19.99
C ARG A 170 2.87 1.03 19.71
#